data_AF-A0A3S0VWG7-F1
#
_entry.id   AF-A0A3S0VWG7-F1
#
_cell.length_a   1.000
_cell.length_b   1.000
_cell.length_c   1.000
_cell.angle_alpha   90.00
_cell.angle_beta   90.00
_cell.angle_gamma   90.00
#
_symmetry.space_group_name_H-M   'P 1'
#
loop_
_entity.id
_entity.type
_entity.pdbx_description
1 polymer ?
#
loop_
_entity_poly.entity_id
_entity_poly.type
_entity_poly.pdbx_seq_one_letter_code
_entity_poly.pdbx_strand_id
1 'polypeptide(L)'
;MDNITHYPLLVLVLSFITMWLSAWFGRFFLKKQHKLDDEARKDFDVILAATLTLLGLIIGFSFSMAIGRYDQRKNYEEAEANAIGTEYVRADLLPAVDAEKIRVLLRNYLDQRVLFYRTHYDRLLQQEINVRTAQLQTELWSAVQAPASAQPTPVVALAVSGMNDVLNSQGYSQAAFWNRIPTEAWSLMTAIAICCNVLVGYGLRDATEKAKLLPILPLVVSIAFMLIADIDAPRHGIILVNPQNLISLAESLRAH
;
A
#
# COMPACT_ATOMS: atom_id res chain seq x y z
N MET A 1 14.46 10.28 -5.37
CA MET A 1 14.87 9.41 -4.25
C MET A 1 13.59 8.79 -3.72
N ASP A 2 13.53 7.46 -3.66
CA ASP A 2 12.32 6.80 -3.18
C ASP A 2 12.10 7.14 -1.70
N ASN A 3 10.83 7.36 -1.32
CA ASN A 3 10.49 7.81 0.03
C ASN A 3 10.80 6.69 1.03
N ILE A 4 11.42 7.03 2.18
CA ILE A 4 11.85 6.09 3.23
C ILE A 4 10.71 5.17 3.69
N THR A 5 9.47 5.67 3.66
CA THR A 5 8.25 4.91 3.97
C THR A 5 7.99 3.70 3.08
N HIS A 6 8.72 3.56 1.96
CA HIS A 6 8.67 2.39 1.10
C HIS A 6 9.45 1.20 1.68
N TYR A 7 10.30 1.40 2.68
CA TYR A 7 11.18 0.36 3.21
C TYR A 7 10.85 0.11 4.67
N PRO A 8 9.98 -0.87 4.99
CA PRO A 8 9.50 -1.10 6.36
C PRO A 8 10.63 -1.32 7.36
N LEU A 9 11.66 -2.07 6.99
CA LEU A 9 12.83 -2.29 7.85
C LEU A 9 13.64 -1.00 8.10
N LEU A 10 13.72 -0.09 7.13
CA LEU A 10 14.35 1.21 7.35
C LEU A 10 13.49 2.08 8.27
N VAL A 11 12.16 2.06 8.09
CA VAL A 11 11.23 2.73 9.01
C VAL A 11 11.39 2.20 10.43
N LEU A 12 11.48 0.88 10.62
CA LEU A 12 11.73 0.23 11.91
C LEU A 12 13.01 0.78 12.56
N VAL A 13 14.14 0.68 11.86
CA VAL A 13 15.46 1.04 12.41
C VAL A 13 15.55 2.54 12.70
N LEU A 14 15.14 3.39 11.75
CA LEU A 14 15.23 4.84 11.91
C LEU A 14 14.28 5.36 12.98
N SER A 15 13.04 4.87 13.03
CA SER A 15 12.08 5.26 14.07
C SER A 15 12.53 4.79 15.44
N PHE A 16 13.04 3.56 15.57
CA PHE A 16 13.59 3.03 16.82
C PHE A 16 14.74 3.90 17.32
N ILE A 17 15.75 4.17 16.49
CA ILE A 17 16.91 5.00 16.86
C ILE A 17 16.45 6.39 17.28
N THR A 18 15.57 7.03 16.49
CA THR A 18 15.08 8.39 16.76
C THR A 18 14.32 8.46 18.08
N MET A 19 13.38 7.53 18.32
CA MET A 19 12.59 7.47 19.54
C MET A 19 13.44 7.09 20.76
N TRP A 20 14.40 6.18 20.59
CA TRP A 20 15.34 5.81 21.65
C TRP A 20 16.20 7.00 22.06
N LEU A 21 16.79 7.72 21.11
CA LEU A 21 17.54 8.95 21.39
C LEU A 21 16.68 10.03 22.04
N SER A 22 15.42 10.16 21.63
CA SER A 22 14.45 11.08 22.24
C SER A 22 14.19 10.75 23.71
N ALA A 23 14.06 9.46 24.04
CA ALA A 23 13.91 8.99 25.42
C ALA A 23 15.16 9.25 26.27
N TRP A 24 16.35 9.04 25.70
CA TRP A 24 17.61 9.42 26.37
C TRP A 24 17.72 10.92 26.56
N PHE A 25 17.31 11.72 25.57
CA PHE A 25 17.31 13.17 25.67
C PHE A 25 16.44 13.65 26.83
N GLY A 26 15.20 13.16 26.94
CA GLY A 26 14.31 13.48 28.05
C GLY A 26 14.89 13.09 29.42
N ARG A 27 15.52 11.91 29.50
CA ARG A 27 16.13 11.42 30.74
C ARG A 27 17.33 12.24 31.20
N PHE A 28 18.22 12.65 30.28
CA PHE A 28 19.51 13.27 30.65
C PHE A 28 19.46 14.78 30.67
N PHE A 29 18.80 15.41 29.69
CA PHE A 29 18.81 16.85 29.54
C PHE A 29 17.71 17.50 30.37
N LEU A 30 16.46 17.07 30.20
CA LEU A 30 15.33 17.69 30.90
C LEU A 30 15.35 17.39 32.40
N LYS A 31 15.59 16.13 32.78
CA LYS A 31 15.60 15.74 34.20
C LYS A 31 16.73 16.39 35.01
N LYS A 32 17.89 16.63 34.39
CA LYS A 32 19.02 17.27 35.05
C LYS A 32 18.79 18.77 35.27
N GLN A 33 18.02 19.42 34.39
CA GLN A 33 17.70 20.84 34.48
C GLN A 33 16.48 21.13 35.35
N HIS A 34 15.47 20.26 35.32
CA HIS A 34 14.21 20.43 36.05
C HIS A 34 13.82 19.14 36.79
N LYS A 35 13.96 19.14 38.12
CA LYS A 35 13.43 18.05 38.94
C LYS A 35 11.94 18.29 39.18
N LEU A 36 11.12 17.28 38.91
CA LEU A 36 9.69 17.28 39.23
C LEU A 36 9.52 17.09 40.75
N ASP A 37 8.84 18.02 41.41
CA ASP A 37 8.30 17.80 42.75
C ASP A 37 7.04 16.91 42.68
N ASP A 38 6.49 16.53 43.85
CA ASP A 38 5.37 15.60 43.91
C ASP A 38 4.05 16.14 43.33
N GLU A 39 3.87 17.46 43.27
CA GLU A 39 2.65 18.09 42.71
C GLU A 39 2.75 18.20 41.19
N ALA A 40 3.83 18.78 40.67
CA ALA A 40 4.13 18.84 39.25
C ALA A 40 4.23 17.44 38.62
N ARG A 41 4.59 16.43 39.41
CA ARG A 41 4.60 15.02 38.98
C ARG A 41 3.21 14.49 38.64
N LYS A 42 2.19 14.84 39.43
CA LYS A 42 0.81 14.39 39.17
C LYS A 42 0.29 14.97 37.87
N ASP A 43 0.49 16.27 37.66
CA ASP A 43 0.11 16.96 36.41
C ASP A 43 0.85 16.38 35.21
N PHE A 44 2.16 16.12 35.37
CA PHE A 44 2.99 15.48 34.35
C PHE A 44 2.47 14.08 33.99
N ASP A 45 2.14 13.24 34.97
CA ASP A 45 1.67 11.87 34.73
C ASP A 45 0.31 11.89 33.98
N VAL A 46 -0.56 12.89 34.23
CA VAL A 46 -1.81 13.10 33.46
C VAL A 46 -1.53 13.47 32.01
N ILE A 47 -0.61 14.41 31.76
CA ILE A 47 -0.22 14.82 30.40
C ILE A 47 0.45 13.65 29.66
N LEU A 48 1.30 12.88 30.33
CA LEU A 48 1.93 11.70 29.78
C LEU A 48 0.89 10.65 29.34
N ALA A 49 -0.08 10.36 30.20
CA ALA A 49 -1.16 9.42 29.88
C ALA A 49 -1.99 9.90 28.67
N ALA A 50 -2.36 11.19 28.63
CA ALA A 50 -3.11 11.77 27.52
C ALA A 50 -2.33 11.71 26.19
N THR A 51 -1.04 12.05 26.21
CA THR A 51 -0.19 12.04 25.00
C THR A 51 0.07 10.62 24.49
N LEU A 52 0.31 9.64 25.37
CA LEU A 52 0.42 8.23 24.99
C LEU A 52 -0.89 7.68 24.43
N THR A 53 -2.04 8.11 24.98
CA THR A 53 -3.36 7.73 24.45
C THR A 53 -3.56 8.28 23.03
N LEU A 54 -3.20 9.55 22.80
CA LEU A 54 -3.24 10.16 21.47
C LEU A 54 -2.31 9.44 20.49
N LEU A 55 -1.11 9.03 20.92
CA LEU A 55 -0.19 8.25 20.11
C LEU A 55 -0.80 6.89 19.71
N GLY A 56 -1.39 6.17 20.66
CA GLY A 56 -2.07 4.90 20.38
C GLY A 56 -3.21 5.06 19.38
N LEU A 57 -4.02 6.11 19.54
CA LEU A 57 -5.16 6.41 18.67
C LEU A 57 -4.72 6.77 17.24
N ILE A 58 -3.70 7.63 17.08
CA ILE A 58 -3.22 8.00 15.74
C ILE A 58 -2.54 6.83 15.02
N ILE A 59 -1.84 5.96 15.75
CA ILE A 59 -1.31 4.70 15.21
C ILE A 59 -2.46 3.80 14.74
N GLY A 60 -3.50 3.62 15.56
CA GLY A 60 -4.66 2.81 15.22
C GLY A 60 -5.39 3.30 13.96
N PHE A 61 -5.63 4.60 13.84
CA PHE A 61 -6.23 5.16 12.63
C PHE A 61 -5.35 5.04 11.39
N SER A 62 -4.04 5.20 11.54
CA SER A 62 -3.10 5.08 10.41
C SER A 62 -2.96 3.64 9.95
N PHE A 63 -2.98 2.68 10.89
CA PHE A 63 -3.03 1.25 10.59
C PHE A 63 -4.32 0.85 9.86
N SER A 64 -5.48 1.32 10.34
CA SER A 64 -6.77 1.12 9.65
C SER A 64 -6.75 1.70 8.23
N MET A 65 -6.17 2.89 8.06
CA MET A 65 -6.04 3.52 6.74
C MET A 65 -5.10 2.73 5.81
N ALA A 66 -4.03 2.14 6.32
CA ALA A 66 -3.15 1.26 5.55
C ALA A 66 -3.90 0.00 5.08
N ILE A 67 -4.64 -0.66 5.98
CA ILE A 67 -5.48 -1.83 5.65
C ILE A 67 -6.50 -1.48 4.56
N GLY A 68 -7.21 -0.36 4.69
CA GLY A 68 -8.19 0.05 3.69
C GLY A 68 -7.60 0.22 2.29
N ARG A 69 -6.35 0.72 2.18
CA ARG A 69 -5.64 0.80 0.89
C ARG A 69 -5.20 -0.57 0.38
N TYR A 70 -4.74 -1.45 1.27
CA TYR A 70 -4.40 -2.83 0.91
C TYR A 70 -5.62 -3.58 0.37
N ASP A 71 -6.76 -3.50 1.06
CA ASP A 71 -8.00 -4.13 0.62
C ASP A 71 -8.50 -3.54 -0.70
N GLN A 72 -8.39 -2.23 -0.90
CA GLN A 72 -8.73 -1.59 -2.17
C GLN A 72 -7.89 -2.16 -3.33
N ARG A 73 -6.59 -2.39 -3.14
CA ARG A 73 -5.72 -2.97 -4.17
C ARG A 73 -6.10 -4.43 -4.47
N LYS A 74 -6.52 -5.21 -3.46
CA LYS A 74 -7.05 -6.57 -3.66
C LYS A 74 -8.36 -6.56 -4.44
N ASN A 75 -9.28 -5.68 -4.08
CA ASN A 75 -10.57 -5.57 -4.77
C ASN A 75 -10.39 -5.16 -6.24
N TYR A 76 -9.42 -4.30 -6.55
CA TYR A 76 -9.12 -3.96 -7.94
C TYR A 76 -8.38 -5.06 -8.70
N GLU A 77 -7.55 -5.88 -8.05
CA GLU A 77 -6.99 -7.09 -8.67
C GLU A 77 -8.10 -8.07 -9.07
N GLU A 78 -9.07 -8.30 -8.18
CA GLU A 78 -10.25 -9.12 -8.49
C GLU A 78 -11.08 -8.50 -9.63
N ALA A 79 -11.32 -7.18 -9.58
CA ALA A 79 -12.08 -6.49 -10.61
C ALA A 79 -11.41 -6.55 -11.99
N GLU A 80 -10.08 -6.46 -12.07
CA GLU A 80 -9.33 -6.67 -13.31
C GLU A 80 -9.56 -8.08 -13.86
N ALA A 81 -9.44 -9.12 -13.02
CA ALA A 81 -9.69 -10.49 -13.44
C ALA A 81 -11.12 -10.68 -13.96
N ASN A 82 -12.12 -10.15 -13.24
CA ASN A 82 -13.52 -10.25 -13.65
C ASN A 82 -13.81 -9.51 -14.97
N ALA A 83 -13.21 -8.32 -15.16
CA ALA A 83 -13.36 -7.56 -16.40
C ALA A 83 -12.75 -8.32 -17.59
N ILE A 84 -11.52 -8.83 -17.44
CA ILE A 84 -10.83 -9.60 -18.48
C ILE A 84 -11.60 -10.87 -18.81
N GLY A 85 -12.05 -11.62 -17.79
CA GLY A 85 -12.82 -12.85 -18.00
C GLY A 85 -14.16 -12.60 -18.69
N THR A 86 -14.85 -11.53 -18.32
CA THR A 86 -16.11 -11.12 -18.97
C THR A 86 -15.89 -10.73 -20.43
N GLU A 87 -14.85 -9.95 -20.72
CA GLU A 87 -14.55 -9.56 -22.09
C GLU A 87 -14.09 -10.76 -22.94
N TYR A 88 -13.37 -11.72 -22.34
CA TYR A 88 -12.94 -12.94 -23.02
C TYR A 88 -14.11 -13.77 -23.57
N VAL A 89 -15.22 -13.85 -22.83
CA VAL A 89 -16.45 -14.51 -23.31
C VAL A 89 -17.25 -13.61 -24.24
N ARG A 90 -17.27 -12.29 -24.02
CA ARG A 90 -17.93 -11.33 -24.92
C ARG A 90 -17.25 -11.21 -26.28
N ALA A 91 -15.98 -11.60 -26.40
CA ALA A 91 -15.32 -11.70 -27.68
C ALA A 91 -16.08 -12.60 -28.68
N ASP A 92 -16.80 -13.64 -28.22
CA ASP A 92 -17.63 -14.51 -29.08
C ASP A 92 -18.85 -13.81 -29.70
N LEU A 93 -19.18 -12.60 -29.24
CA LEU A 93 -20.23 -11.77 -29.83
C LEU A 93 -19.77 -11.10 -31.14
N LEU A 94 -18.48 -11.19 -31.46
CA LEU A 94 -17.86 -10.63 -32.64
C LEU A 94 -17.65 -11.72 -33.71
N PRO A 95 -17.38 -11.35 -34.98
CA PRO A 95 -16.99 -12.32 -36.00
C PRO A 95 -15.81 -13.19 -35.54
N ALA A 96 -15.83 -14.49 -35.88
CA ALA A 96 -14.91 -15.49 -35.33
C ALA A 96 -13.41 -15.10 -35.46
N VAL A 97 -13.03 -14.44 -36.55
CA VAL A 97 -11.65 -13.98 -36.77
C VAL A 97 -11.26 -12.86 -35.79
N ASP A 98 -12.16 -11.91 -35.53
CA ASP A 98 -11.94 -10.82 -34.58
C ASP A 98 -11.96 -11.34 -33.14
N ALA A 99 -12.87 -12.28 -32.84
CA ALA A 99 -12.99 -12.94 -31.54
C ALA A 99 -11.68 -13.63 -31.14
N GLU A 100 -11.10 -14.45 -32.02
CA GLU A 100 -9.84 -15.14 -31.75
C GLU A 100 -8.68 -14.16 -31.54
N LYS A 101 -8.60 -13.11 -32.37
CA LYS A 101 -7.59 -12.06 -32.22
C LYS A 101 -7.67 -11.38 -30.85
N ILE A 102 -8.87 -11.00 -30.42
CA ILE A 102 -9.09 -10.36 -29.11
C ILE A 102 -8.73 -11.32 -27.98
N ARG A 103 -9.11 -12.60 -28.06
CA ARG A 103 -8.76 -13.61 -27.04
C ARG A 103 -7.26 -13.78 -26.86
N VAL A 104 -6.50 -13.85 -27.95
CA VAL A 104 -5.03 -13.91 -27.88
C VAL A 104 -4.46 -12.66 -27.23
N LEU A 105 -4.95 -11.47 -27.61
CA LEU A 105 -4.51 -10.21 -27.00
C LEU A 105 -4.86 -10.12 -25.52
N LEU A 106 -6.04 -10.57 -25.10
CA LEU A 106 -6.47 -10.60 -23.70
C LEU A 106 -5.61 -11.55 -22.86
N ARG A 107 -5.24 -12.72 -23.38
CA ARG A 107 -4.31 -13.65 -22.69
C ARG A 107 -2.93 -12.99 -22.50
N ASN A 108 -2.39 -12.36 -23.55
CA ASN A 108 -1.11 -11.64 -23.46
C ASN A 108 -1.18 -10.46 -22.47
N TYR A 109 -2.30 -9.74 -22.48
CA TYR A 109 -2.56 -8.65 -21.54
C TYR A 109 -2.64 -9.16 -20.11
N LEU A 110 -3.38 -10.25 -19.86
CA LEU A 110 -3.49 -10.90 -18.56
C LEU A 110 -2.13 -11.34 -18.02
N ASP A 111 -1.28 -11.96 -18.84
CA ASP A 111 0.08 -12.32 -18.44
C ASP A 111 0.90 -11.08 -18.04
N GLN A 112 0.78 -9.96 -18.76
CA GLN A 112 1.42 -8.68 -18.39
C GLN A 112 0.86 -8.11 -17.08
N ARG A 113 -0.45 -8.22 -16.84
CA ARG A 113 -1.05 -7.80 -15.57
C ARG A 113 -0.54 -8.66 -14.41
N VAL A 114 -0.44 -9.97 -14.56
CA VAL A 114 0.17 -10.85 -13.53
C VAL A 114 1.63 -10.42 -13.24
N LEU A 115 2.41 -10.10 -14.27
CA LEU A 115 3.79 -9.59 -14.10
C LEU A 115 3.82 -8.26 -13.34
N PHE A 116 2.87 -7.35 -13.59
CA PHE A 116 2.77 -6.07 -12.88
C PHE A 116 2.67 -6.25 -11.36
N TYR A 117 1.87 -7.22 -10.89
CA TYR A 117 1.70 -7.51 -9.46
C TYR A 117 2.90 -8.29 -8.88
N ARG A 118 3.57 -9.12 -9.68
CA ARG A 118 4.72 -9.94 -9.23
C ARG A 118 6.07 -9.23 -9.29
N THR A 119 6.16 -8.08 -9.95
CA THR A 119 7.44 -7.37 -10.11
C THR A 119 7.71 -6.45 -8.93
N HIS A 120 8.66 -6.87 -8.09
CA HIS A 120 9.09 -6.16 -6.89
C HIS A 120 10.48 -5.57 -7.09
N TYR A 121 10.75 -4.40 -6.51
CA TYR A 121 12.08 -3.76 -6.44
C TYR A 121 12.79 -3.43 -7.78
N ASP A 122 12.23 -3.76 -8.95
CA ASP A 122 12.81 -3.47 -10.26
C ASP A 122 12.02 -2.37 -11.00
N ARG A 123 12.56 -1.16 -10.99
CA ARG A 123 11.93 0.01 -11.62
C ARG A 123 12.00 -0.05 -13.14
N LEU A 124 13.06 -0.61 -13.72
CA LEU A 124 13.23 -0.68 -15.17
C LEU A 124 12.23 -1.70 -15.74
N LEU A 125 12.16 -2.89 -15.15
CA LEU A 125 11.19 -3.90 -15.53
C LEU A 125 9.75 -3.41 -15.35
N GLN A 126 9.46 -2.65 -14.29
CA GLN A 126 8.14 -2.02 -14.12
C GLN A 126 7.79 -1.03 -15.23
N GLN A 127 8.76 -0.24 -15.71
CA GLN A 127 8.56 0.66 -16.83
C GLN A 127 8.29 -0.11 -18.12
N GLU A 128 9.06 -1.18 -18.37
CA GLU A 128 8.86 -2.07 -19.52
C GLU A 128 7.47 -2.72 -19.51
N ILE A 129 7.03 -3.25 -18.37
CA ILE A 129 5.69 -3.83 -18.20
C ILE A 129 4.61 -2.79 -18.48
N ASN A 130 4.77 -1.56 -17.98
CA ASN A 130 3.79 -0.49 -18.21
C ASN A 130 3.71 -0.08 -19.68
N VAL A 131 4.86 0.03 -20.36
CA VAL A 131 4.91 0.32 -21.80
C VAL A 131 4.24 -0.81 -22.59
N ARG A 132 4.54 -2.07 -22.28
CA ARG A 132 3.94 -3.22 -22.95
C ARG A 132 2.44 -3.31 -22.69
N THR A 133 2.00 -3.01 -21.46
CA THR A 133 0.59 -2.92 -21.08
C THR A 133 -0.13 -1.90 -21.95
N ALA A 134 0.40 -0.67 -22.08
CA ALA A 134 -0.21 0.38 -22.89
C ALA A 134 -0.29 0.03 -24.39
N GLN A 135 0.73 -0.66 -24.92
CA GLN A 135 0.70 -1.19 -26.29
C GLN A 135 -0.44 -2.20 -26.48
N LEU A 136 -0.55 -3.18 -25.58
CA LEU A 136 -1.62 -4.19 -25.63
C LEU A 136 -3.01 -3.56 -25.48
N GLN A 137 -3.17 -2.55 -24.62
CA GLN A 137 -4.43 -1.81 -24.49
C GLN A 137 -4.81 -1.12 -25.81
N THR A 138 -3.84 -0.55 -26.52
CA THR A 138 -4.06 0.07 -27.84
C THR A 138 -4.44 -0.97 -28.88
N GLU A 139 -3.75 -2.11 -28.91
CA GLU A 139 -4.03 -3.23 -29.81
C GLU A 139 -5.43 -3.82 -29.56
N LEU A 140 -5.80 -4.01 -28.29
CA LEU A 140 -7.12 -4.48 -27.86
C LEU A 140 -8.24 -3.53 -28.29
N TRP A 141 -8.07 -2.23 -28.05
CA TRP A 141 -9.06 -1.22 -28.46
C TRP A 141 -9.23 -1.18 -29.99
N SER A 142 -8.12 -1.19 -30.73
CA SER A 142 -8.16 -1.24 -32.19
C SER A 142 -8.84 -2.50 -32.71
N ALA A 143 -8.62 -3.65 -32.05
CA ALA A 143 -9.23 -4.92 -32.42
C ALA A 143 -10.75 -4.93 -32.23
N VAL A 144 -11.29 -4.31 -31.17
CA VAL A 144 -12.75 -4.22 -30.97
C VAL A 144 -13.41 -3.12 -31.81
N GLN A 145 -12.66 -2.07 -32.16
CA GLN A 145 -13.16 -0.95 -32.96
C GLN A 145 -13.50 -1.36 -34.41
N ALA A 146 -12.71 -2.25 -35.01
CA ALA A 146 -12.91 -2.71 -36.38
C ALA A 146 -14.30 -3.37 -36.61
N PRO A 147 -14.70 -4.42 -35.86
CA PRO A 147 -16.02 -5.01 -36.00
C PRO A 147 -17.14 -4.06 -35.56
N ALA A 148 -16.91 -3.19 -34.57
CA ALA A 148 -17.89 -2.18 -34.14
C ALA A 148 -18.21 -1.15 -35.23
N SER A 149 -17.21 -0.74 -36.01
CA SER A 149 -17.40 0.20 -37.12
C SER A 149 -18.03 -0.48 -38.33
N ALA A 150 -17.72 -1.75 -38.56
CA ALA A 150 -18.29 -2.53 -39.66
C ALA A 150 -19.76 -2.88 -39.41
N GLN A 151 -20.13 -3.22 -38.17
CA GLN A 151 -21.48 -3.62 -37.79
C GLN A 151 -21.87 -3.05 -36.41
N PRO A 152 -22.37 -1.80 -36.36
CA PRO A 152 -22.72 -1.13 -35.11
C PRO A 152 -24.05 -1.65 -34.54
N THR A 153 -24.05 -2.86 -34.00
CA THR A 153 -25.22 -3.48 -33.38
C THR A 153 -25.17 -3.38 -31.86
N PRO A 154 -26.32 -3.45 -31.16
CA PRO A 154 -26.34 -3.50 -29.69
C PRO A 154 -25.54 -4.67 -29.10
N VAL A 155 -25.43 -5.79 -29.82
CA VAL A 155 -24.66 -6.96 -29.39
C VAL A 155 -23.16 -6.67 -29.44
N VAL A 156 -22.67 -6.07 -30.51
CA VAL A 156 -21.25 -5.65 -30.64
C VAL A 156 -20.92 -4.56 -29.62
N ALA A 157 -21.86 -3.68 -29.29
CA ALA A 157 -21.68 -2.66 -28.25
C ALA A 157 -21.37 -3.27 -26.86
N LEU A 158 -21.83 -4.50 -26.55
CA LEU A 158 -21.50 -5.18 -25.30
C LEU A 158 -20.01 -5.55 -25.22
N ALA A 159 -19.40 -5.96 -26.33
CA ALA A 159 -17.96 -6.24 -26.41
C ALA A 159 -17.15 -4.93 -26.33
N VAL A 160 -17.56 -3.87 -27.05
CA VAL A 160 -16.89 -2.55 -26.93
C VAL A 160 -16.94 -2.03 -25.49
N SER A 161 -18.08 -2.16 -24.81
CA SER A 161 -18.22 -1.77 -23.41
C SER A 161 -17.37 -2.62 -22.48
N GLY A 162 -17.34 -3.95 -22.67
CA GLY A 162 -16.52 -4.83 -21.82
C GLY A 162 -15.02 -4.56 -22.02
N MET A 163 -14.60 -4.23 -23.24
CA MET A 163 -13.23 -3.78 -23.50
C MET A 163 -12.91 -2.49 -22.74
N ASN A 164 -13.83 -1.52 -22.70
CA ASN A 164 -13.66 -0.31 -21.90
C ASN A 164 -13.46 -0.65 -20.40
N ASP A 165 -14.23 -1.60 -19.86
CA ASP A 165 -14.08 -2.06 -18.48
C ASP A 165 -12.71 -2.71 -18.21
N VAL A 166 -12.18 -3.48 -19.16
CA VAL A 166 -10.82 -4.06 -19.10
C VAL A 166 -9.75 -2.97 -19.04
N LEU A 167 -9.89 -1.92 -19.85
CA LEU A 167 -8.93 -0.80 -19.87
C LEU A 167 -9.03 0.05 -18.58
N ASN A 168 -10.25 0.34 -18.13
CA ASN A 168 -10.48 1.14 -16.92
C ASN A 168 -9.99 0.44 -15.65
N SER A 169 -10.22 -0.88 -15.54
CA SER A 169 -9.83 -1.64 -14.35
C SER A 169 -8.33 -1.57 -14.07
N GLN A 170 -7.49 -1.59 -15.10
CA GLN A 170 -6.04 -1.35 -14.94
C GLN A 170 -5.72 0.07 -14.46
N GLY A 171 -6.43 1.07 -14.95
CA GLY A 171 -6.29 2.45 -14.48
C GLY A 171 -6.62 2.59 -12.99
N TYR A 172 -7.68 1.93 -12.52
CA TYR A 172 -8.06 1.91 -11.10
C TYR A 172 -7.01 1.22 -10.23
N SER A 173 -6.51 0.05 -10.63
CA SER A 173 -5.41 -0.62 -9.93
C SER A 173 -4.16 0.25 -9.88
N GLN A 174 -3.79 0.90 -10.98
CA GLN A 174 -2.63 1.78 -11.01
C GLN A 174 -2.79 2.96 -10.04
N ALA A 175 -3.97 3.58 -9.99
CA ALA A 175 -4.28 4.64 -9.04
C ALA A 175 -4.18 4.16 -7.58
N ALA A 176 -4.67 2.97 -7.26
CA ALA A 176 -4.56 2.39 -5.93
C ALA A 176 -3.12 2.05 -5.52
N PHE A 177 -2.25 1.71 -6.47
CA PHE A 177 -0.82 1.54 -6.22
C PHE A 177 -0.09 2.85 -5.94
N TRP A 178 -0.56 3.98 -6.50
CA TRP A 178 -0.03 5.31 -6.18
C TRP A 178 -0.61 5.91 -4.91
N ASN A 179 -1.81 5.48 -4.51
CA ASN A 179 -2.44 5.94 -3.29
C ASN A 179 -1.68 5.42 -2.06
N ARG A 180 -1.09 6.35 -1.29
CA ARG A 180 -0.31 6.11 -0.08
C ARG A 180 -0.81 6.97 1.07
N ILE A 181 -0.39 6.65 2.29
CA ILE A 181 -0.54 7.56 3.43
C ILE A 181 0.24 8.86 3.12
N PRO A 182 -0.40 10.05 3.21
CA PRO A 182 0.26 11.32 2.99
C PRO A 182 1.44 11.54 3.95
N THR A 183 2.45 12.28 3.49
CA THR A 183 3.67 12.56 4.29
C THR A 183 3.33 13.37 5.56
N GLU A 184 2.28 14.18 5.50
CA GLU A 184 1.78 14.99 6.60
C GLU A 184 1.30 14.12 7.75
N ALA A 185 0.58 13.03 7.47
CA ALA A 185 0.13 12.09 8.49
C ALA A 185 1.30 11.36 9.16
N TRP A 186 2.29 10.94 8.37
CA TRP A 186 3.54 10.37 8.87
C TRP A 186 4.32 11.35 9.76
N SER A 187 4.37 12.62 9.37
CA SER A 187 5.06 13.67 10.11
C SER A 187 4.40 13.92 11.47
N LEU A 188 3.06 13.95 11.52
CA LEU A 188 2.29 14.13 12.74
C LEU A 188 2.48 12.95 13.68
N MET A 189 2.35 11.71 13.19
CA MET A 189 2.59 10.50 13.98
C MET A 189 4.01 10.50 14.57
N THR A 190 5.01 10.85 13.77
CA THR A 190 6.42 10.86 14.20
C THR A 190 6.67 11.93 15.24
N ALA A 191 6.11 13.13 15.07
CA ALA A 191 6.23 14.22 16.03
C ALA A 191 5.63 13.84 17.40
N ILE A 192 4.41 13.27 17.40
CA ILE A 192 3.76 12.81 18.64
C ILE A 192 4.58 11.70 19.29
N ALA A 193 5.08 10.73 18.50
CA ALA A 193 5.90 9.65 19.04
C ALA A 193 7.21 10.16 19.66
N ILE A 194 7.88 11.13 19.05
CA ILE A 194 9.06 11.79 19.61
C ILE A 194 8.69 12.44 20.95
N CYS A 195 7.64 13.26 20.98
CA CYS A 195 7.16 13.91 22.21
C CYS A 195 6.89 12.89 23.32
N CYS A 196 6.15 11.82 23.03
CA CYS A 196 5.88 10.75 24.00
C CYS A 196 7.17 10.12 24.54
N ASN A 197 8.15 9.82 23.68
CA ASN A 197 9.40 9.21 24.11
C ASN A 197 10.25 10.18 24.95
N VAL A 198 10.30 11.48 24.60
CA VAL A 198 10.92 12.51 25.45
C VAL A 198 10.26 12.55 26.83
N LEU A 199 8.93 12.59 26.89
CA LEU A 199 8.19 12.62 28.16
C LEU A 199 8.47 11.36 28.99
N VAL A 200 8.40 10.17 28.40
CA VAL A 200 8.73 8.91 29.10
C VAL A 200 10.15 8.93 29.67
N GLY A 201 11.11 9.43 28.90
CA GLY A 201 12.48 9.62 29.36
C GLY A 201 12.59 10.57 30.55
N TYR A 202 11.94 11.73 30.47
CA TYR A 202 11.90 12.75 31.53
C TYR A 202 11.24 12.22 32.81
N GLY A 203 10.19 11.40 32.66
CA GLY A 203 9.46 10.79 33.75
C GLY A 203 10.20 9.67 34.48
N LEU A 204 11.36 9.19 34.00
CA LEU A 204 12.01 8.00 34.57
C LEU A 204 12.58 8.26 35.99
N ARG A 205 12.24 7.40 36.96
CA ARG A 205 12.80 7.45 38.35
C ARG A 205 14.26 6.97 38.39
N ASP A 206 15.06 7.43 39.35
CA ASP A 206 16.53 7.23 39.41
C ASP A 206 17.03 5.80 39.62
N ALA A 207 16.15 4.81 39.73
CA ALA A 207 16.56 3.41 39.80
C ALA A 207 17.15 2.99 38.44
N THR A 208 18.46 2.69 38.42
CA THR A 208 19.21 2.20 37.26
C THR A 208 18.58 0.96 36.63
N GLU A 209 17.88 0.12 37.41
CA GLU A 209 17.14 -1.03 36.89
C GLU A 209 15.95 -0.64 36.00
N LYS A 210 15.28 0.48 36.29
CA LYS A 210 14.14 0.96 35.50
C LYS A 210 14.57 1.53 34.15
N ALA A 211 15.84 1.89 34.00
CA ALA A 211 16.40 2.30 32.70
C ALA A 211 16.42 1.16 31.67
N LYS A 212 16.39 -0.10 32.11
CA LYS A 212 16.29 -1.26 31.21
C LYS A 212 14.94 -1.33 30.47
N LEU A 213 13.90 -0.64 30.96
CA LEU A 213 12.57 -0.58 30.34
C LEU A 213 12.44 0.54 29.31
N LEU A 214 13.37 1.50 29.29
CA LEU A 214 13.36 2.65 28.39
C LEU A 214 13.24 2.30 26.89
N PRO A 215 13.85 1.22 26.36
CA PRO A 215 13.73 0.89 24.94
C PRO A 215 12.39 0.24 24.56
N ILE A 216 11.53 -0.16 25.52
CA ILE A 216 10.30 -0.92 25.22
C ILE A 216 9.32 -0.07 24.39
N LEU A 217 9.02 1.16 24.81
CA LEU A 217 8.10 2.03 24.06
C LEU A 217 8.65 2.39 22.65
N PRO A 218 9.91 2.84 22.49
CA PRO A 218 10.52 3.00 21.17
C PRO A 218 10.38 1.76 20.28
N LEU A 219 10.64 0.58 20.84
CA LEU A 219 10.56 -0.68 20.10
C LEU A 219 9.13 -0.97 19.63
N VAL A 220 8.15 -0.94 20.54
CA VAL A 220 6.74 -1.22 20.21
C VAL A 220 6.20 -0.24 19.17
N VAL A 221 6.48 1.06 19.32
CA VAL A 221 6.04 2.09 18.36
C VAL A 221 6.75 1.92 17.01
N SER A 222 8.05 1.59 17.00
CA SER A 222 8.78 1.33 15.76
C SER A 222 8.25 0.11 14.99
N ILE A 223 7.83 -0.95 15.70
CA ILE A 223 7.17 -2.12 15.10
C ILE A 223 5.82 -1.71 14.50
N ALA A 224 5.04 -0.89 15.20
CA ALA A 224 3.78 -0.39 14.67
C ALA A 224 4.00 0.45 13.40
N PHE A 225 5.00 1.34 13.40
CA PHE A 225 5.36 2.14 12.23
C PHE A 225 5.83 1.25 11.06
N MET A 226 6.65 0.23 11.35
CA MET A 226 7.06 -0.76 10.35
C MET A 226 5.86 -1.44 9.71
N LEU A 227 4.91 -1.96 10.51
CA LEU A 227 3.72 -2.64 9.99
C LEU A 227 2.83 -1.71 9.17
N ILE A 228 2.66 -0.45 9.60
CA ILE A 228 1.92 0.55 8.81
C ILE A 228 2.60 0.78 7.46
N ALA A 229 3.94 0.95 7.45
CA ALA A 229 4.71 1.13 6.23
C ALA A 229 4.65 -0.11 5.32
N ASP A 230 4.68 -1.32 5.90
CA ASP A 230 4.61 -2.60 5.20
C ASP A 230 3.29 -2.75 4.44
N ILE A 231 2.17 -2.56 5.13
CA ILE A 231 0.83 -2.66 4.53
C ILE A 231 0.57 -1.54 3.52
N ASP A 232 1.02 -0.32 3.82
CA ASP A 232 0.85 0.80 2.90
C ASP A 232 1.68 0.60 1.63
N ALA A 233 2.82 -0.12 1.69
CA ALA A 233 3.71 -0.39 0.57
C ALA A 233 3.17 -1.47 -0.40
N PRO A 234 2.84 -1.12 -1.65
CA PRO A 234 2.26 -2.08 -2.59
C PRO A 234 3.29 -3.00 -3.24
N ARG A 235 4.58 -2.67 -3.16
CA ARG A 235 5.67 -3.36 -3.89
C ARG A 235 6.90 -3.67 -3.05
N HIS A 236 6.87 -3.30 -1.78
CA HIS A 236 7.96 -3.49 -0.84
C HIS A 236 7.39 -4.10 0.43
N GLY A 237 8.23 -4.77 1.19
CA GLY A 237 7.82 -5.37 2.45
C GLY A 237 7.38 -6.82 2.33
N ILE A 238 6.67 -7.28 3.35
CA ILE A 238 6.23 -8.66 3.56
C ILE A 238 4.78 -8.83 3.11
N ILE A 239 3.91 -7.87 3.42
CA ILE A 239 2.48 -7.92 3.08
C ILE A 239 2.25 -7.35 1.67
N LEU A 240 2.19 -8.25 0.70
CA LEU A 240 2.04 -7.90 -0.72
C LEU A 240 0.72 -8.43 -1.26
N VAL A 241 0.16 -7.73 -2.26
CA VAL A 241 -1.04 -8.20 -2.97
C VAL A 241 -0.63 -9.32 -3.93
N ASN A 242 -1.00 -10.55 -3.60
CA ASN A 242 -0.82 -11.69 -4.50
C ASN A 242 -1.94 -11.71 -5.55
N PRO A 243 -1.63 -11.72 -6.87
CA PRO A 243 -2.63 -11.67 -7.94
C PRO A 243 -3.34 -13.01 -8.16
N GLN A 244 -3.99 -13.54 -7.12
CA GLN A 244 -4.59 -14.88 -7.13
C GLN A 244 -5.72 -15.00 -8.15
N ASN A 245 -6.55 -13.97 -8.32
CA ASN A 245 -7.68 -14.01 -9.25
C ASN A 245 -7.20 -13.96 -10.69
N LEU A 246 -6.22 -13.11 -11.00
CA LEU A 246 -5.60 -13.04 -12.31
C LEU A 246 -4.86 -14.35 -12.66
N ILE A 247 -4.16 -14.97 -11.71
CA ILE A 247 -3.51 -16.28 -11.92
C ILE A 247 -4.56 -17.37 -12.19
N SER A 248 -5.61 -17.43 -11.36
CA SER A 248 -6.70 -18.41 -11.52
C SER A 248 -7.38 -18.27 -12.89
N LEU A 249 -7.62 -17.03 -13.33
CA LEU A 249 -8.13 -16.75 -14.67
C LEU A 249 -7.14 -17.19 -15.75
N ALA A 250 -5.85 -16.91 -15.60
CA ALA A 250 -4.86 -17.30 -16.60
C ALA A 250 -4.78 -18.82 -16.77
N GLU A 251 -4.91 -19.57 -15.67
CA GLU A 251 -4.97 -21.03 -15.68
C GLU A 251 -6.24 -21.55 -16.37
N SER A 252 -7.41 -20.96 -16.09
CA SER A 252 -8.67 -21.38 -16.70
C SER A 252 -8.69 -21.12 -18.21
N LEU A 253 -8.12 -19.99 -18.67
CA LEU A 253 -8.05 -19.63 -20.09
C LEU A 253 -7.01 -20.43 -20.90
N ARG A 254 -6.10 -21.15 -20.23
CA ARG A 254 -5.13 -22.07 -20.85
C ARG A 254 -5.67 -23.49 -20.99
N ALA A 255 -6.64 -23.87 -20.16
CA ALA A 255 -7.29 -25.17 -20.22
C ALA A 255 -8.28 -25.30 -21.39
N HIS A 256 -8.53 -24.22 -22.15
CA HIS A 256 -9.47 -24.11 -23.26
C HIS A 256 -8.78 -23.48 -24.46
#